data_AF-A0A2I1CJZ6-F1
#
_entry.id   AF-A0A2I1CJZ6-F1
#
_cell.length_a   1.000
_cell.length_b   1.000
_cell.length_c   1.000
_cell.angle_alpha   90.00
_cell.angle_beta   90.00
_cell.angle_gamma   90.00
#
_symmetry.space_group_name_H-M   'P 1'
#
loop_
_entity.id
_entity.type
_entity.pdbx_description
1 polymer ?
#
loop_
_entity_poly.entity_id
_entity_poly.type
_entity_poly.pdbx_seq_one_letter_code
_entity_poly.pdbx_strand_id
1 'polypeptide(L)'
;MVGGNAAGDQNRFIDAALAAGVKRFVPSKFGPYSRDPKFSELMPAVLPAKAGRALGFDLASKTVTFIDGGTSVVTTTTLSTVGKALVAMLEHPDETKNTYVFVSSFNISQRDILEVVEMVDGQKWTIKHITPEEVIASGKRKLAAGDFAGIMDLVRGGACGKQGLGDSRPYGLWNNQLGLPKEDIEKAIRYVFYGV
;
A
#
# COMPACT_ATOMS: atom_id res chain seq x y z
N MET A 1 -2.49 6.90 11.07
CA MET A 1 -3.04 7.18 9.72
C MET A 1 -4.24 8.08 9.85
N VAL A 2 -4.31 9.14 9.06
CA VAL A 2 -5.43 10.10 9.07
C VAL A 2 -6.48 9.63 8.05
N GLY A 3 -7.77 9.71 8.39
CA GLY A 3 -8.87 9.39 7.47
C GLY A 3 -8.99 10.42 6.34
N GLY A 4 -9.60 10.04 5.20
CA GLY A 4 -9.68 10.91 4.01
C GLY A 4 -10.20 12.32 4.28
N ASN A 5 -11.21 12.46 5.15
CA ASN A 5 -11.79 13.76 5.53
C ASN A 5 -10.84 14.67 6.33
N ALA A 6 -9.84 14.10 6.99
CA ALA A 6 -8.89 14.84 7.83
C ALA A 6 -7.53 15.02 7.14
N ALA A 7 -7.38 14.62 5.88
CA ALA A 7 -6.13 14.76 5.14
C ALA A 7 -5.69 16.24 5.02
N GLY A 8 -6.65 17.16 4.87
CA GLY A 8 -6.43 18.62 4.84
C GLY A 8 -6.09 19.24 6.20
N ASP A 9 -6.43 18.56 7.31
CA ASP A 9 -6.11 19.05 8.66
C ASP A 9 -4.62 18.90 9.02
N GLN A 10 -3.84 18.16 8.21
CA GLN A 10 -2.40 17.97 8.45
C GLN A 10 -1.62 19.28 8.53
N ASN A 11 -2.04 20.32 7.79
CA ASN A 11 -1.41 21.64 7.85
C ASN A 11 -1.45 22.22 9.28
N ARG A 12 -2.58 22.05 9.98
CA ARG A 12 -2.74 22.54 11.36
C ARG A 12 -1.79 21.83 12.32
N PHE A 13 -1.57 20.53 12.11
CA PHE A 13 -0.61 19.76 12.91
C PHE A 13 0.84 20.13 12.59
N ILE A 14 1.15 20.48 11.33
CA ILE A 14 2.47 20.97 10.92
C ILE A 14 2.74 22.32 11.58
N ASP A 15 1.80 23.27 11.51
CA ASP A 15 1.94 24.59 12.12
C ASP A 15 2.14 24.49 13.64
N ALA A 16 1.35 23.64 14.31
CA ALA A 16 1.50 23.38 15.73
C ALA A 16 2.86 22.75 16.07
N ALA A 17 3.34 21.80 15.25
CA ALA A 17 4.65 21.18 15.44
C ALA A 17 5.79 22.21 15.30
N LEU A 18 5.69 23.11 14.32
CA LEU A 18 6.64 24.22 14.15
C LEU A 18 6.64 25.16 15.35
N ALA A 19 5.46 25.60 15.81
CA ALA A 19 5.33 26.48 16.96
C ALA A 19 5.87 25.86 18.27
N ALA A 20 5.73 24.54 18.42
CA ALA A 20 6.27 23.79 19.56
C ALA A 20 7.77 23.45 19.42
N GLY A 21 8.43 23.81 18.32
CA GLY A 21 9.85 23.53 18.09
C GLY A 21 10.17 22.05 17.83
N VAL A 22 9.19 21.26 17.37
CA VAL A 22 9.36 19.84 17.04
C VAL A 22 10.45 19.67 15.98
N LYS A 23 11.41 18.79 16.26
CA LYS A 23 12.56 18.54 15.38
C LYS A 23 12.26 17.59 14.22
N ARG A 24 11.24 16.75 14.36
CA ARG A 24 10.85 15.76 13.35
C ARG A 24 9.34 15.60 13.25
N PHE A 25 8.82 15.77 12.04
CA PHE A 25 7.43 15.50 11.71
C PHE A 25 7.36 14.40 10.63
N VAL A 26 6.57 13.36 10.88
CA VAL A 26 6.33 12.28 9.91
C VAL A 26 4.87 12.42 9.42
N PRO A 27 4.63 12.83 8.16
CA PRO A 27 3.28 13.04 7.66
C PRO A 27 2.54 11.72 7.45
N SER A 28 1.20 11.79 7.32
CA SER A 28 0.38 10.62 6.99
C SER A 28 0.55 10.24 5.50
N LYS A 29 1.59 9.47 5.18
CA LYS A 29 1.95 9.08 3.79
C LYS A 29 1.99 7.59 3.48
N PHE A 30 1.97 6.70 4.48
CA PHE A 30 2.10 5.23 4.48
C PHE A 30 1.42 4.45 3.32
N GLY A 31 1.84 4.69 2.08
CA GLY A 31 1.20 4.24 0.85
C GLY A 31 2.08 4.56 -0.37
N PRO A 32 1.52 4.57 -1.59
CA PRO A 32 2.30 4.71 -2.82
C PRO A 32 3.12 6.00 -2.90
N TYR A 33 4.21 5.97 -3.68
CA TYR A 33 5.09 7.10 -3.85
C TYR A 33 4.42 8.23 -4.65
N SER A 34 3.80 9.17 -3.93
CA SER A 34 3.01 10.25 -4.54
C SER A 34 3.82 11.31 -5.31
N ARG A 35 5.14 11.16 -5.45
CA ARG A 35 5.98 12.01 -6.30
C ARG A 35 6.44 11.29 -7.56
N ASP A 36 6.06 10.03 -7.77
CA ASP A 36 6.21 9.40 -9.08
C ASP A 36 5.31 10.15 -10.09
N PRO A 37 5.85 10.65 -11.21
CA PRO A 37 5.07 11.36 -12.21
C PRO A 37 3.89 10.53 -12.74
N LYS A 38 4.08 9.23 -12.96
CA LYS A 38 3.02 8.32 -13.44
C LYS A 38 1.93 8.13 -12.40
N PHE A 39 2.31 8.03 -11.12
CA PHE A 39 1.34 7.96 -10.04
C PHE A 39 0.57 9.28 -9.90
N SER A 40 1.26 10.41 -10.05
CA SER A 40 0.67 11.75 -9.93
C SER A 40 -0.32 12.03 -11.06
N GLU A 41 -0.01 11.57 -12.28
CA GLU A 41 -0.92 11.62 -13.43
C GLU A 41 -2.16 10.74 -13.21
N LEU A 42 -1.98 9.55 -12.62
CA LEU A 42 -3.08 8.63 -12.32
C LEU A 42 -3.98 9.14 -11.19
N MET A 43 -3.42 9.86 -10.21
CA MET A 43 -4.09 10.32 -8.99
C MET A 43 -3.85 11.81 -8.73
N PRO A 44 -4.56 12.72 -9.43
CA PRO A 44 -4.38 14.17 -9.25
C PRO A 44 -4.83 14.69 -7.87
N ALA A 45 -5.55 13.88 -7.07
CA ALA A 45 -5.88 14.15 -5.67
C ALA A 45 -5.36 13.01 -4.76
N VAL A 46 -4.27 13.28 -4.03
CA VAL A 46 -3.60 12.30 -3.16
C VAL A 46 -4.34 12.20 -1.83
N LEU A 47 -5.13 11.13 -1.64
CA LEU A 47 -5.68 10.75 -0.33
C LEU A 47 -5.05 9.43 0.16
N PRO A 48 -4.78 9.27 1.47
CA PRO A 48 -4.21 8.04 2.01
C PRO A 48 -5.23 6.89 1.92
N ALA A 49 -4.93 5.88 1.09
CA ALA A 49 -5.74 4.67 0.94
C ALA A 49 -5.14 3.51 1.74
N LYS A 50 -6.00 2.74 2.44
CA LYS A 50 -5.59 1.52 3.17
C LYS A 50 -5.55 0.32 2.20
N ALA A 51 -4.43 -0.41 2.19
CA ALA A 51 -4.12 -1.42 1.17
C ALA A 51 -4.88 -2.76 1.26
N GLY A 52 -5.67 -3.03 2.32
CA GLY A 52 -6.26 -4.36 2.56
C GLY A 52 -7.23 -4.86 1.46
N ARG A 53 -7.91 -3.97 0.75
CA ARG A 53 -8.77 -4.31 -0.42
C ARG A 53 -8.11 -4.03 -1.77
N ALA A 54 -6.89 -3.50 -1.77
CA ALA A 54 -6.24 -2.99 -2.98
C ALA A 54 -5.70 -4.09 -3.90
N LEU A 55 -5.64 -5.35 -3.44
CA LEU A 55 -5.06 -6.47 -4.21
C LEU A 55 -6.10 -7.41 -4.83
N GLY A 56 -7.39 -7.08 -4.73
CA GLY A 56 -8.46 -7.81 -5.41
C GLY A 56 -8.91 -9.11 -4.75
N PHE A 57 -8.52 -9.37 -3.50
CA PHE A 57 -8.96 -10.53 -2.70
C PHE A 57 -10.25 -10.21 -1.94
N ASP A 58 -11.25 -11.08 -2.08
CA ASP A 58 -12.48 -11.10 -1.31
C ASP A 58 -12.58 -12.41 -0.53
N LEU A 59 -12.30 -12.32 0.77
CA LEU A 59 -12.29 -13.46 1.68
C LEU A 59 -13.68 -14.07 1.88
N ALA A 60 -14.74 -13.26 1.84
CA ALA A 60 -16.09 -13.73 2.10
C ALA A 60 -16.60 -14.62 0.95
N SER A 61 -16.32 -14.20 -0.29
CA SER A 61 -16.68 -14.95 -1.49
C SER A 61 -15.58 -15.89 -2.00
N LYS A 62 -14.44 -15.97 -1.31
CA LYS A 62 -13.25 -16.74 -1.70
C LYS A 62 -12.89 -16.52 -3.17
N THR A 63 -12.87 -15.25 -3.56
CA THR A 63 -12.64 -14.82 -4.93
C THR A 63 -11.42 -13.91 -4.98
N VAL A 64 -10.59 -14.08 -6.00
CA VAL A 64 -9.57 -13.10 -6.37
C VAL A 64 -9.86 -12.55 -7.76
N THR A 65 -9.73 -11.24 -7.94
CA THR A 65 -9.77 -10.59 -9.25
C THR A 65 -8.35 -10.21 -9.67
N PHE A 66 -7.77 -10.97 -10.58
CA PHE A 66 -6.46 -10.70 -11.16
C PHE A 66 -6.50 -9.56 -12.16
N ILE A 67 -5.55 -8.64 -12.03
CA ILE A 67 -5.28 -7.58 -13.00
C ILE A 67 -4.10 -8.00 -13.84
N ASP A 68 -4.24 -7.94 -15.17
CA ASP A 68 -3.20 -8.38 -16.11
C ASP A 68 -2.65 -9.78 -15.80
N GLY A 69 -3.54 -10.70 -15.39
CA GLY A 69 -3.15 -12.06 -15.03
C GLY A 69 -2.48 -12.19 -13.66
N GLY A 70 -2.37 -11.12 -12.88
CA GLY A 70 -1.97 -11.15 -11.47
C GLY A 70 -0.49 -11.37 -11.22
N THR A 71 0.37 -11.10 -12.20
CA THR A 71 1.82 -11.39 -12.17
C THR A 71 2.68 -10.19 -11.80
N SER A 72 2.14 -8.98 -11.83
CA SER A 72 2.88 -7.77 -11.45
C SER A 72 3.29 -7.84 -9.99
N VAL A 73 4.56 -7.55 -9.71
CA VAL A 73 5.06 -7.49 -8.33
C VAL A 73 4.56 -6.22 -7.67
N VAL A 74 4.03 -6.37 -6.46
CA VAL A 74 3.67 -5.27 -5.57
C VAL A 74 4.48 -5.35 -4.28
N THR A 75 4.88 -4.19 -3.77
CA THR A 75 5.44 -4.04 -2.43
C THR A 75 4.29 -3.91 -1.44
N THR A 76 4.26 -4.79 -0.44
CA THR A 76 3.28 -4.78 0.64
C THR A 76 3.99 -4.75 1.99
N THR A 77 3.38 -4.10 2.97
CA THR A 77 3.98 -3.92 4.30
C THR A 77 2.93 -4.16 5.38
N THR A 78 3.24 -5.01 6.35
CA THR A 78 2.39 -5.25 7.51
C THR A 78 2.39 -4.03 8.43
N LEU A 79 1.32 -3.87 9.22
CA LEU A 79 1.25 -2.78 10.19
C LEU A 79 2.37 -2.86 11.24
N SER A 80 2.76 -4.08 11.62
CA SER A 80 3.90 -4.35 12.51
C SER A 80 5.20 -3.79 11.94
N THR A 81 5.51 -4.07 10.67
CA THR A 81 6.71 -3.56 10.01
C THR A 81 6.67 -2.05 9.81
N VAL A 82 5.49 -1.46 9.54
CA VAL A 82 5.33 0.01 9.55
C VAL A 82 5.69 0.60 10.92
N GLY A 83 5.21 -0.01 12.01
CA GLY A 83 5.51 0.44 13.37
C GLY A 83 7.00 0.35 13.70
N LYS A 84 7.63 -0.78 13.36
CA LYS A 84 9.08 -0.98 13.56
C LYS A 84 9.91 -0.01 12.73
N ALA A 85 9.53 0.23 11.47
CA ALA A 85 10.19 1.22 10.61
C ALA A 85 10.10 2.62 11.20
N LEU A 86 8.95 3.01 11.76
CA LEU A 86 8.78 4.32 12.39
C LEU A 86 9.71 4.47 13.60
N VAL A 87 9.82 3.45 14.46
CA VAL A 87 10.75 3.47 15.61
C VAL A 87 12.19 3.56 15.13
N ALA A 88 12.60 2.71 14.19
CA ALA A 88 13.97 2.72 13.64
C ALA A 88 14.30 4.07 13.00
N MET A 89 13.36 4.72 12.30
CA MET A 89 13.59 6.05 11.74
C MET A 89 13.86 7.12 12.82
N LEU A 90 13.24 6.99 13.99
CA LEU A 90 13.48 7.91 15.12
C LEU A 90 14.81 7.61 15.82
N GLU A 91 15.27 6.36 15.81
CA GLU A 91 16.59 5.93 16.32
C GLU A 91 17.74 6.28 15.36
N HIS A 92 17.44 6.43 14.06
CA HIS A 92 18.37 6.86 13.01
C HIS A 92 17.98 8.24 12.43
N PRO A 93 17.97 9.31 13.26
CA PRO A 93 17.37 10.58 12.88
C PRO A 93 18.19 11.35 11.86
N ASP A 94 19.51 11.11 11.76
CA ASP A 94 20.37 11.80 10.80
C ASP A 94 20.29 11.19 9.41
N GLU A 95 20.22 9.86 9.32
CA GLU A 95 20.11 9.13 8.07
C GLU A 95 18.73 9.31 7.43
N THR A 96 17.67 9.37 8.25
CA THR A 96 16.29 9.39 7.76
C THR A 96 15.67 10.78 7.66
N LYS A 97 16.41 11.87 7.90
CA LYS A 97 15.86 13.23 7.85
C LYS A 97 15.59 13.67 6.41
N ASN A 98 14.46 14.34 6.22
CA ASN A 98 14.10 15.02 4.96
C ASN A 98 14.18 14.14 3.69
N THR A 99 13.98 12.83 3.84
CA THR A 99 14.03 11.87 2.74
C THR A 99 12.83 10.93 2.77
N TYR A 100 12.64 10.19 1.67
CA TYR A 100 11.70 9.09 1.60
C TYR A 100 12.37 7.81 2.09
N VAL A 101 11.64 7.07 2.93
CA VAL A 101 12.07 5.78 3.46
C VAL A 101 11.10 4.72 2.94
N PHE A 102 11.59 3.88 2.03
CA PHE A 102 10.81 2.80 1.44
C PHE A 102 11.09 1.51 2.21
N VAL A 103 10.05 0.87 2.74
CA VAL A 103 10.14 -0.38 3.50
C VAL A 103 9.12 -1.37 2.99
N SER A 104 9.47 -2.65 3.03
CA SER A 104 8.65 -3.74 2.52
C SER A 104 8.60 -4.89 3.52
N SER A 105 7.44 -5.51 3.69
CA SER A 105 7.36 -6.85 4.26
C SER A 105 7.55 -7.90 3.17
N PHE A 106 6.86 -7.71 2.04
CA PHE A 106 6.84 -8.65 0.92
C PHE A 106 6.85 -7.91 -0.41
N ASN A 107 7.58 -8.44 -1.39
CA ASN A 107 7.53 -8.01 -2.79
C ASN A 107 7.03 -9.17 -3.63
N ILE A 108 5.71 -9.24 -3.83
CA ILE A 108 5.02 -10.43 -4.35
C ILE A 108 3.90 -10.04 -5.31
N SER A 109 3.42 -10.97 -6.11
CA SER A 109 2.30 -10.78 -7.04
C SER A 109 0.97 -11.26 -6.46
N GLN A 110 -0.15 -10.96 -7.14
CA GLN A 110 -1.45 -11.51 -6.74
C GLN A 110 -1.47 -13.04 -6.80
N ARG A 111 -0.72 -13.64 -7.74
CA ARG A 111 -0.60 -15.10 -7.85
C ARG A 111 0.13 -15.71 -6.67
N ASP A 112 1.26 -15.12 -6.28
CA ASP A 112 2.04 -15.61 -5.14
C ASP A 112 1.20 -15.56 -3.85
N ILE A 113 0.41 -14.49 -3.67
CA ILE A 113 -0.53 -14.40 -2.55
C ILE A 113 -1.59 -15.50 -2.63
N LEU A 114 -2.18 -15.71 -3.81
CA LEU A 114 -3.23 -16.72 -3.99
C LEU A 114 -2.71 -18.12 -3.64
N GLU A 115 -1.49 -18.46 -4.04
CA GLU A 115 -0.89 -19.76 -3.74
C GLU A 115 -0.83 -20.01 -2.23
N VAL A 116 -0.33 -19.03 -1.47
CA VAL A 116 -0.26 -19.12 0.00
C VAL A 116 -1.67 -19.13 0.62
N VAL A 117 -2.58 -18.32 0.10
CA VAL A 117 -3.98 -18.28 0.55
C VAL A 117 -4.66 -19.64 0.38
N GLU A 118 -4.58 -20.25 -0.80
CA GLU A 118 -5.19 -21.56 -1.07
C GLU A 118 -4.54 -22.69 -0.27
N MET A 119 -3.23 -22.59 -0.02
CA MET A 119 -2.51 -23.50 0.86
C MET A 119 -3.01 -23.41 2.31
N VAL A 120 -3.13 -22.19 2.85
CA VAL A 120 -3.58 -21.95 4.24
C VAL A 120 -5.06 -22.28 4.41
N ASP A 121 -5.91 -21.90 3.46
CA ASP A 121 -7.36 -22.11 3.48
C ASP A 121 -7.77 -23.53 3.07
N GLY A 122 -6.85 -24.31 2.50
CA GLY A 122 -7.05 -25.71 2.12
C GLY A 122 -8.02 -25.94 0.96
N GLN A 123 -8.31 -24.90 0.16
CA GLN A 123 -9.24 -24.99 -0.97
C GLN A 123 -8.86 -24.03 -2.09
N LYS A 124 -9.32 -24.34 -3.32
CA LYS A 124 -9.17 -23.45 -4.47
C LYS A 124 -10.16 -22.30 -4.41
N TRP A 125 -9.71 -21.12 -4.82
CA TRP A 125 -10.50 -19.89 -4.85
C TRP A 125 -10.98 -19.61 -6.27
N THR A 126 -12.07 -18.86 -6.37
CA THR A 126 -12.59 -18.43 -7.67
C THR A 126 -11.69 -17.33 -8.23
N ILE A 127 -11.18 -17.52 -9.45
CA ILE A 127 -10.34 -16.53 -10.13
C ILE A 127 -11.20 -15.77 -11.14
N LYS A 128 -11.16 -14.44 -11.04
CA LYS A 128 -11.69 -13.51 -12.04
C LYS A 128 -10.54 -12.73 -12.66
N HIS A 129 -10.78 -12.19 -13.85
CA HIS A 129 -9.81 -11.39 -14.58
C HIS A 129 -10.42 -10.04 -14.93
N ILE A 130 -9.60 -9.01 -14.89
CA ILE A 130 -9.95 -7.65 -15.31
C ILE A 130 -8.69 -6.97 -15.86
N THR A 131 -8.86 -6.01 -16.76
CA THR A 131 -7.72 -5.21 -17.24
C THR A 131 -7.47 -4.02 -16.32
N PRO A 132 -6.23 -3.51 -16.22
CA PRO A 132 -5.97 -2.29 -15.47
C PRO A 132 -6.74 -1.10 -16.06
N GLU A 133 -6.95 -1.04 -17.38
CA GLU A 133 -7.71 0.01 -18.04
C GLU A 133 -9.16 0.05 -17.57
N GLU A 134 -9.82 -1.11 -17.46
CA GLU A 134 -11.19 -1.22 -16.96
C GLU A 134 -11.29 -0.78 -15.49
N VAL A 135 -10.33 -1.21 -14.67
CA VAL A 135 -10.27 -0.83 -13.24
C VAL A 135 -10.07 0.68 -13.10
N ILE A 136 -9.11 1.25 -13.84
CA ILE A 136 -8.80 2.69 -13.81
C ILE A 136 -10.00 3.50 -14.32
N ALA A 137 -10.64 3.08 -15.42
CA ALA A 137 -11.83 3.72 -15.95
C ALA A 137 -13.00 3.69 -14.95
N SER A 138 -13.16 2.60 -14.21
CA SER A 138 -14.12 2.50 -13.11
C SER A 138 -13.82 3.50 -11.99
N GLY A 139 -12.55 3.58 -11.58
CA GLY A 139 -12.09 4.54 -10.57
C GLY A 139 -12.34 6.00 -10.96
N LYS A 140 -12.01 6.37 -12.22
CA LYS A 140 -12.27 7.72 -12.76
C LYS A 140 -13.76 8.05 -12.76
N ARG A 141 -14.62 7.12 -13.19
CA ARG A 141 -16.08 7.32 -13.21
C ARG A 141 -16.65 7.52 -11.80
N LYS A 142 -16.23 6.71 -10.82
CA LYS A 142 -16.67 6.86 -9.43
C LYS A 142 -16.29 8.23 -8.87
N LEU A 143 -15.05 8.66 -9.07
CA LEU A 143 -14.59 9.97 -8.60
C LEU A 143 -15.33 11.12 -9.27
N ALA A 144 -15.59 11.04 -10.58
CA ALA A 144 -16.40 12.03 -11.28
C ALA A 144 -17.84 12.14 -10.72
N ALA A 145 -18.37 11.07 -10.14
CA ALA A 145 -19.66 11.03 -9.46
C ALA A 145 -19.59 11.39 -7.96
N GLY A 146 -18.42 11.80 -7.44
CA GLY A 146 -18.22 12.09 -6.01
C GLY A 146 -18.04 10.85 -5.12
N ASP A 147 -17.97 9.65 -5.70
CA ASP A 147 -17.68 8.41 -4.98
C ASP A 147 -16.17 8.22 -4.81
N PHE A 148 -15.68 8.54 -3.61
CA PHE A 148 -14.27 8.39 -3.23
C PHE A 148 -13.79 6.95 -3.16
N ALA A 149 -14.66 5.93 -3.22
CA ALA A 149 -14.23 4.55 -3.40
C ALA A 149 -13.47 4.34 -4.73
N GLY A 150 -13.65 5.24 -5.71
CA GLY A 150 -12.89 5.22 -6.97
C GLY A 150 -11.38 5.34 -6.80
N ILE A 151 -10.89 5.95 -5.71
CA ILE A 151 -9.46 5.98 -5.37
C ILE A 151 -8.89 4.57 -5.22
N MET A 152 -9.64 3.64 -4.61
CA MET A 152 -9.18 2.27 -4.42
C MET A 152 -9.03 1.54 -5.75
N ASP A 153 -9.93 1.80 -6.70
CA ASP A 153 -9.82 1.23 -8.05
C ASP A 153 -8.59 1.81 -8.78
N LEU A 154 -8.36 3.13 -8.73
CA LEU A 154 -7.17 3.73 -9.33
C LEU A 154 -5.86 3.15 -8.75
N VAL A 155 -5.76 3.07 -7.42
CA VAL A 155 -4.60 2.48 -6.74
C VAL A 155 -4.41 1.03 -7.18
N ARG A 156 -5.49 0.23 -7.19
CA ARG A 156 -5.42 -1.18 -7.58
C ARG A 156 -4.98 -1.34 -9.05
N GLY A 157 -5.56 -0.57 -9.96
CA GLY A 157 -5.25 -0.62 -11.39
C GLY A 157 -3.79 -0.22 -11.68
N GLY A 158 -3.31 0.85 -11.04
CA GLY A 158 -1.91 1.28 -11.18
C GLY A 158 -0.91 0.33 -10.51
N ALA A 159 -1.26 -0.22 -9.34
CA ALA A 159 -0.37 -1.06 -8.56
C ALA A 159 -0.20 -2.46 -9.14
N CYS A 160 -1.31 -3.12 -9.52
CA CYS A 160 -1.30 -4.49 -10.01
C CYS A 160 -1.21 -4.61 -11.54
N GLY A 161 -1.42 -3.51 -12.27
CA GLY A 161 -1.23 -3.46 -13.72
C GLY A 161 0.24 -3.37 -14.13
N LYS A 162 0.51 -3.51 -15.43
CA LYS A 162 1.87 -3.42 -16.01
C LYS A 162 2.59 -2.10 -15.80
N GLN A 163 1.90 -1.05 -15.34
CA GLN A 163 2.52 0.23 -14.99
C GLN A 163 3.49 0.11 -13.80
N GLY A 164 3.33 -0.92 -12.97
CA GLY A 164 4.26 -1.25 -11.89
C GLY A 164 4.27 -0.24 -10.75
N LEU A 165 3.23 0.59 -10.59
CA LEU A 165 3.19 1.66 -9.58
C LEU A 165 3.06 1.14 -8.15
N GLY A 166 2.92 -0.19 -7.99
CA GLY A 166 2.90 -0.87 -6.70
C GLY A 166 4.28 -1.37 -6.27
N ASP A 167 5.29 -1.33 -7.15
CA ASP A 167 6.63 -1.84 -6.85
C ASP A 167 7.53 -0.72 -6.33
N SER A 168 7.90 -0.77 -5.05
CA SER A 168 8.79 0.22 -4.43
C SER A 168 10.27 -0.18 -4.50
N ARG A 169 10.62 -1.37 -5.00
CA ARG A 169 12.01 -1.83 -5.11
C ARG A 169 12.91 -0.90 -5.92
N PRO A 170 12.46 -0.30 -7.05
CA PRO A 170 13.29 0.63 -7.82
C PRO A 170 13.73 1.88 -7.04
N TYR A 171 13.04 2.25 -5.96
CA TYR A 171 13.42 3.41 -5.14
C TYR A 171 14.41 3.07 -4.01
N GLY A 172 14.78 1.79 -3.85
CA GLY A 172 15.70 1.31 -2.82
C GLY A 172 15.00 1.06 -1.47
N LEU A 173 14.95 -0.21 -1.04
CA LEU A 173 14.33 -0.59 0.22
C LEU A 173 15.31 -0.47 1.40
N TRP A 174 14.88 0.21 2.46
CA TRP A 174 15.67 0.53 3.65
C TRP A 174 15.65 -0.57 4.71
N ASN A 175 15.00 -1.72 4.44
CA ASN A 175 14.84 -2.80 5.41
C ASN A 175 16.15 -3.18 6.12
N ASN A 176 17.22 -3.43 5.36
CA ASN A 176 18.51 -3.81 5.95
C ASN A 176 19.16 -2.64 6.70
N GLN A 177 19.11 -1.44 6.14
CA GLN A 177 19.68 -0.22 6.76
C GLN A 177 19.02 0.10 8.10
N LEU A 178 17.73 -0.18 8.24
CA LEU A 178 16.94 0.04 9.45
C LEU A 178 16.83 -1.22 10.34
N GLY A 179 17.56 -2.30 10.03
CA GLY A 179 17.53 -3.54 10.82
C GLY A 179 16.14 -4.19 10.90
N LEU A 180 15.27 -3.99 9.92
CA LEU A 180 13.91 -4.51 9.95
C LEU A 180 13.90 -6.04 9.75
N PRO A 181 13.13 -6.78 10.56
CA PRO A 181 13.10 -8.23 10.47
C PRO A 181 12.43 -8.67 9.16
N LYS A 182 12.87 -9.81 8.62
CA LYS A 182 12.14 -10.50 7.57
C LYS A 182 10.87 -11.13 8.16
N GLU A 183 9.78 -11.05 7.41
CA GLU A 183 8.52 -11.68 7.78
C GLU A 183 8.27 -12.94 6.95
N ASP A 184 7.43 -13.81 7.48
CA ASP A 184 6.96 -15.02 6.82
C ASP A 184 5.56 -14.77 6.25
N ILE A 185 5.38 -15.01 4.94
CA ILE A 185 4.12 -14.73 4.26
C ILE A 185 3.01 -15.69 4.68
N GLU A 186 3.32 -16.96 4.94
CA GLU A 186 2.33 -17.92 5.44
C GLU A 186 1.82 -17.46 6.80
N LYS A 187 2.73 -17.06 7.70
CA LYS A 187 2.34 -16.52 9.01
C LYS A 187 1.49 -15.26 8.88
N ALA A 188 1.84 -14.34 7.98
CA ALA A 188 1.06 -13.14 7.74
C ALA A 188 -0.36 -13.47 7.21
N ILE A 189 -0.49 -14.44 6.31
CA ILE A 189 -1.78 -14.90 5.79
C ILE A 189 -2.58 -15.63 6.88
N ARG A 190 -1.97 -16.50 7.69
CA ARG A 190 -2.63 -17.13 8.83
C ARG A 190 -3.19 -16.12 9.82
N TYR A 191 -2.45 -15.04 10.09
CA TYR A 191 -2.94 -13.96 10.94
C TYR A 191 -4.18 -13.28 10.35
N VAL A 192 -4.24 -13.11 9.02
CA VAL A 192 -5.43 -12.55 8.34
C VAL A 192 -6.65 -13.48 8.47
N PHE A 193 -6.46 -14.79 8.37
CA PHE A 193 -7.57 -15.76 8.44
C PHE A 193 -8.03 -16.06 9.86
N TYR A 194 -7.09 -16.13 10.80
CA TYR A 194 -7.32 -16.73 12.11
C TYR A 194 -6.91 -15.83 13.28
N GLY A 195 -6.28 -14.68 13.02
CA GLY A 195 -5.79 -13.77 14.05
C GLY A 195 -4.58 -14.28 14.83
N VAL A 196 -3.89 -15.34 14.35
CA VAL A 196 -2.74 -15.99 14.98
C VAL A 196 -1.50 -16.05 14.10
#